data_AF-A0A0D6L782-F1
#
_entry.id   AF-A0A0D6L782-F1
#
_cell.length_a   1.000
_cell.length_b   1.000
_cell.length_c   1.000
_cell.angle_alpha   90.00
_cell.angle_beta   90.00
_cell.angle_gamma   90.00
#
_symmetry.space_group_name_H-M   'P 1'
#
loop_
_entity.id
_entity.type
_entity.pdbx_description
1 polymer ?
#
loop_
_entity_poly.entity_id
_entity_poly.type
_entity_poly.pdbx_seq_one_letter_code
_entity_poly.pdbx_strand_id
1 'polypeptide(L)'
;MIRVAARPAATALSAHAECHTAHIETPEERTRRIWRSADAVAFDVDSTVCQDEAIDELANYLGVGEAVANVTRQAMNGNARFRHALQARLEVMRPTYDQLEAYANETKPKVTFVPLEGTSIR
;
A
#
# COMPACT_ATOMS: atom_id res chain seq x y z
N MET A 1 3.48 10.66 -30.31
CA MET A 1 2.45 10.09 -31.20
C MET A 1 2.73 8.60 -31.35
N ILE A 2 1.88 7.75 -30.77
CA ILE A 2 2.10 6.30 -30.68
C ILE A 2 1.63 5.64 -31.98
N ARG A 3 2.51 4.86 -32.63
CA ARG A 3 2.22 4.08 -33.84
C ARG A 3 1.47 2.80 -33.47
N VAL A 4 0.31 2.58 -34.08
CA VAL A 4 -0.42 1.29 -34.08
C VAL A 4 0.10 0.46 -35.26
N ALA A 5 0.56 -0.76 -34.99
CA ALA A 5 1.05 -1.69 -36.02
C ALA A 5 -0.11 -2.49 -36.66
N ALA A 6 -0.14 -2.56 -37.99
CA ALA A 6 -1.11 -3.30 -38.77
C ALA A 6 -0.79 -4.82 -38.82
N ARG A 7 -1.84 -5.65 -38.91
CA ARG A 7 -1.73 -7.13 -39.01
C ARG A 7 -1.26 -7.57 -40.42
N PRO A 8 -0.33 -8.53 -40.55
CA PRO A 8 -0.04 -9.13 -41.85
C PRO A 8 -1.04 -10.26 -42.18
N ALA A 9 -1.21 -10.47 -43.48
CA ALA A 9 -2.11 -11.44 -44.09
C ALA A 9 -1.65 -12.90 -43.90
N ALA A 10 -2.62 -13.82 -43.83
CA ALA A 10 -2.40 -15.24 -43.64
C ALA A 10 -1.82 -15.90 -44.90
N THR A 11 -0.75 -16.69 -44.73
CA THR A 11 -0.27 -17.66 -45.72
C THR A 11 -0.24 -19.03 -45.07
N ALA A 12 -0.92 -20.01 -45.67
CA ALA A 12 -1.01 -21.38 -45.21
C ALA A 12 0.09 -22.23 -45.85
N LEU A 13 0.85 -23.01 -45.05
CA LEU A 13 1.09 -24.46 -45.19
C LEU A 13 2.21 -24.95 -44.26
N SER A 14 1.93 -26.01 -43.49
CA SER A 14 2.65 -27.30 -43.51
C SER A 14 2.55 -27.99 -42.14
N ALA A 15 2.07 -29.22 -42.16
CA ALA A 15 1.87 -30.08 -41.02
C ALA A 15 3.21 -30.57 -40.47
N HIS A 16 3.61 -30.04 -39.31
CA HIS A 16 4.29 -30.71 -38.20
C HIS A 16 4.44 -29.66 -37.09
N ALA A 17 3.30 -29.18 -36.57
CA ALA A 17 3.30 -28.36 -35.38
C ALA A 17 3.23 -29.32 -34.19
N GLU A 18 4.37 -29.57 -33.54
CA GLU A 18 4.33 -29.67 -32.09
C GLU A 18 3.69 -28.37 -31.63
N CYS A 19 2.38 -28.44 -31.38
CA CYS A 19 1.63 -27.37 -30.76
C CYS A 19 2.17 -27.27 -29.33
N HIS A 20 3.32 -26.64 -29.17
CA HIS A 20 3.65 -25.97 -27.94
C HIS A 20 2.56 -24.93 -27.80
N THR A 21 1.51 -25.30 -27.07
CA THR A 21 0.55 -24.35 -26.53
C THR A 21 1.40 -23.38 -25.75
N ALA A 22 1.70 -22.22 -26.34
CA ALA A 22 2.39 -21.16 -25.65
C ALA A 22 1.47 -20.78 -24.49
N HIS A 23 1.77 -21.30 -23.30
CA HIS A 23 0.97 -21.05 -22.12
C HIS A 23 1.10 -19.56 -21.83
N ILE A 24 0.07 -18.81 -22.22
CA ILE A 24 -0.01 -17.40 -21.89
C ILE A 24 -0.31 -17.34 -20.40
N GLU A 25 0.74 -17.08 -19.63
CA GLU A 25 0.64 -16.88 -18.19
C GLU A 25 -0.38 -15.77 -17.88
N THR A 26 -1.32 -16.10 -17.00
CA THR A 26 -2.31 -15.15 -16.51
C THR A 26 -1.68 -14.16 -15.52
N PRO A 27 -2.25 -12.95 -15.36
CA PRO A 27 -1.78 -12.00 -14.35
C PRO A 27 -1.75 -12.60 -12.92
N GLU A 28 -2.68 -13.49 -12.60
CA GLU A 28 -2.74 -14.16 -11.30
C GLU A 28 -1.55 -15.13 -11.11
N GLU A 29 -1.29 -16.00 -12.08
CA GLU A 29 -0.18 -16.96 -12.03
C GLU A 29 1.17 -16.24 -11.89
N ARG A 30 1.34 -15.15 -12.64
CA ARG A 30 2.51 -14.29 -12.54
C ARG A 30 2.66 -13.70 -11.13
N THR A 31 1.58 -13.17 -10.58
CA THR A 31 1.58 -12.57 -9.23
C THR A 31 1.90 -13.61 -8.16
N ARG A 32 1.31 -14.81 -8.23
CA ARG A 32 1.59 -15.91 -7.30
C ARG A 32 3.05 -16.38 -7.39
N ARG A 33 3.63 -16.45 -8.59
CA ARG A 33 5.04 -16.80 -8.76
C ARG A 33 5.95 -15.76 -8.11
N ILE A 34 5.73 -14.48 -8.40
CA ILE A 34 6.51 -13.37 -7.80
C ILE A 34 6.40 -13.42 -6.27
N TRP A 35 5.19 -13.59 -5.73
CA TRP A 35 4.97 -13.64 -4.28
C TRP A 35 5.71 -14.81 -3.62
N ARG A 36 5.69 -15.99 -4.23
CA ARG A 36 6.38 -17.18 -3.70
C ARG A 36 7.90 -17.10 -3.80
N SER A 37 8.44 -16.35 -4.76
CA SER A 37 9.88 -16.25 -5.00
C SER A 37 10.49 -14.94 -4.54
N ALA A 38 9.76 -14.12 -3.77
CA ALA A 38 10.24 -12.84 -3.29
C ALA A 38 11.24 -13.04 -2.13
N ASP A 39 12.45 -12.52 -2.28
CA ASP A 39 13.46 -12.50 -1.20
C ASP A 39 13.15 -11.45 -0.12
N ALA A 40 12.33 -10.45 -0.45
CA ALA A 40 11.91 -9.39 0.46
C ALA A 40 10.50 -8.90 0.13
N VAL A 41 9.76 -8.51 1.17
CA VAL A 41 8.42 -7.91 1.08
C VAL A 41 8.40 -6.63 1.90
N ALA A 42 7.94 -5.53 1.31
CA ALA A 42 7.72 -4.27 2.01
C ALA A 42 6.24 -4.14 2.35
N PHE A 43 5.95 -3.86 3.61
CA PHE A 43 4.60 -3.58 4.08
C PHE A 43 4.48 -2.10 4.40
N ASP A 44 3.36 -1.52 3.99
CA ASP A 44 2.91 -0.27 4.59
C ASP A 44 2.50 -0.52 6.05
N VAL A 45 2.45 0.54 6.87
CA VAL A 45 2.15 0.42 8.30
C VAL A 45 0.70 0.78 8.56
N ASP A 46 0.34 2.05 8.35
CA ASP A 46 -1.02 2.56 8.58
C ASP A 46 -2.00 1.84 7.65
N SER A 47 -3.16 1.44 8.19
CA SER A 47 -4.20 0.69 7.48
C SER A 47 -3.75 -0.63 6.80
N THR A 48 -2.54 -1.14 7.08
CA THR A 48 -2.01 -2.41 6.56
C THR A 48 -1.55 -3.33 7.68
N VAL A 49 -0.45 -2.99 8.36
CA VAL A 49 0.03 -3.72 9.54
C VAL A 49 -0.76 -3.29 10.78
N CYS A 50 -1.06 -2.00 10.88
CA CYS A 50 -1.88 -1.41 11.92
C CYS A 50 -3.28 -1.11 11.37
N GLN A 51 -4.29 -1.16 12.25
CA GLN A 51 -5.67 -0.81 11.89
C GLN A 51 -5.93 0.69 11.93
N ASP A 52 -5.11 1.40 12.69
CA ASP A 52 -5.18 2.83 12.96
C ASP A 52 -4.22 3.63 12.09
N GLU A 53 -4.47 4.94 12.06
CA GLU A 53 -3.62 5.94 11.40
C GLU A 53 -2.80 6.66 12.47
N ALA A 54 -1.50 6.39 12.54
CA ALA A 54 -0.66 6.82 13.67
C ALA A 54 -0.69 8.34 13.91
N ILE A 55 -0.81 9.13 12.84
CA ILE A 55 -0.84 10.59 12.93
C ILE A 55 -2.13 11.13 13.55
N ASP A 56 -3.26 10.47 13.29
CA ASP A 56 -4.55 10.87 13.83
C ASP A 56 -4.68 10.44 15.29
N GLU A 57 -4.16 9.27 15.65
CA GLU A 57 -4.09 8.80 17.03
C GLU A 57 -3.16 9.69 17.89
N LEU A 58 -2.01 10.11 17.36
CA LEU A 58 -1.15 11.10 18.03
C LEU A 58 -1.87 12.44 18.22
N ALA A 59 -2.61 12.91 17.21
CA ALA A 59 -3.38 14.14 17.32
C ALA A 59 -4.47 14.05 18.40
N ASN A 60 -5.14 12.90 18.50
CA ASN A 60 -6.12 12.63 19.54
C ASN A 60 -5.49 12.60 20.93
N TYR A 61 -4.34 11.93 21.09
CA TYR A 61 -3.58 11.90 22.34
C TYR A 61 -3.19 13.30 22.81
N LEU A 62 -2.83 14.18 21.87
CA LEU A 62 -2.49 15.59 22.15
C LEU A 62 -3.73 16.51 22.33
N GLY A 63 -4.94 15.98 22.17
CA GLY A 63 -6.19 16.76 22.29
C GLY A 63 -6.50 17.70 21.12
N VAL A 64 -5.82 17.52 19.96
CA VAL A 64 -5.97 18.36 18.76
C VAL A 64 -6.51 17.59 17.55
N GLY A 65 -7.07 16.40 17.78
CA GLY A 65 -7.59 15.51 16.73
C GLY A 65 -8.55 16.18 15.73
N GLU A 66 -9.51 16.96 16.21
CA GLU A 66 -10.47 17.66 15.34
C GLU A 66 -9.79 18.68 14.42
N ALA A 67 -8.81 19.44 14.94
CA ALA A 67 -8.05 20.41 14.16
C ALA A 67 -7.22 19.73 13.07
N VAL A 68 -6.59 18.59 13.39
CA VAL A 68 -5.84 17.79 12.43
C VAL A 68 -6.76 17.18 11.38
N ALA A 69 -7.90 16.60 11.77
CA ALA A 69 -8.90 16.06 10.85
C ALA A 69 -9.43 17.13 9.87
N ASN A 70 -9.61 18.38 10.34
CA ASN A 70 -9.98 19.50 9.48
C ASN A 70 -8.91 19.78 8.41
N VAL A 71 -7.63 19.81 8.80
CA VAL A 71 -6.52 20.00 7.86
C VAL A 71 -6.39 18.81 6.89
N THR A 72 -6.56 17.58 7.37
CA THR A 72 -6.56 16.36 6.53
C THR A 72 -7.65 16.43 5.47
N ARG A 73 -8.87 16.81 5.83
CA ARG A 73 -9.97 16.98 4.86
C ARG A 73 -9.66 18.05 3.81
N GLN A 74 -9.08 19.18 4.22
CA GLN A 74 -8.68 20.23 3.28
C GLN A 74 -7.58 19.76 2.32
N ALA A 75 -6.60 19.01 2.82
CA ALA A 75 -5.50 18.46 2.01
C ALA A 75 -5.98 17.40 1.01
N MET A 76 -6.92 16.53 1.40
CA MET A 76 -7.51 15.51 0.53
C MET A 76 -8.43 16.10 -0.55
N ASN A 77 -9.05 17.25 -0.30
CA ASN A 77 -9.97 17.90 -1.24
C ASN A 77 -9.27 18.62 -2.41
N GLY A 78 -7.94 18.75 -2.42
CA GLY A 78 -7.25 19.48 -3.47
C GLY A 78 -5.78 19.14 -3.60
N ASN A 79 -5.44 18.11 -4.38
CA ASN A 79 -4.14 17.82 -5.00
C ASN A 79 -2.86 18.15 -4.19
N ALA A 80 -2.96 18.15 -2.86
CA ALA A 80 -1.89 18.59 -1.99
C ALA A 80 -0.83 17.49 -1.98
N ARG A 81 0.41 17.85 -2.32
CA ARG A 81 1.52 16.90 -2.25
C ARG A 81 1.65 16.41 -0.81
N PHE A 82 1.90 15.11 -0.62
CA PHE A 82 2.06 14.46 0.69
C PHE A 82 2.88 15.29 1.70
N ARG A 83 4.00 15.87 1.26
CA ARG A 83 4.87 16.71 2.12
C ARG A 83 4.15 17.91 2.72
N HIS A 84 3.32 18.61 1.93
CA HIS A 84 2.56 19.77 2.41
C HIS A 84 1.46 19.34 3.39
N ALA A 85 0.75 18.24 3.08
CA ALA A 85 -0.27 17.69 3.97
C ALA A 85 0.32 17.23 5.30
N LEU A 86 1.48 16.57 5.28
CA LEU A 86 2.20 16.16 6.49
C LEU A 86 2.67 17.37 7.31
N GLN A 87 3.29 18.35 6.64
CA GLN A 87 3.74 19.58 7.30
C GLN A 87 2.60 20.31 8.00
N ALA A 88 1.47 20.52 7.31
CA ALA A 88 0.33 21.21 7.89
C ALA A 88 -0.24 20.49 9.14
N ARG A 89 -0.31 19.14 9.11
CA ARG A 89 -0.72 18.35 10.28
C ARG A 89 0.24 18.50 11.45
N LEU A 90 1.56 18.45 11.19
CA LEU A 90 2.60 18.64 12.21
C LEU A 90 2.62 20.07 12.78
N GLU A 91 2.32 21.09 11.97
CA GLU A 91 2.25 22.48 12.41
C GLU A 91 1.07 22.76 13.35
N VAL A 92 -0.02 22.00 13.21
CA VAL A 92 -1.17 22.03 14.13
C VAL A 92 -0.85 21.27 15.41
N MET A 93 -0.24 20.09 15.32
CA MET A 93 0.05 19.26 16.49
C MET A 93 1.19 19.81 17.36
N ARG A 94 2.26 20.30 16.71
CA ARG A 94 3.51 20.74 17.35
C ARG A 94 3.99 19.81 18.49
N PRO A 95 4.11 18.49 18.24
CA PRO A 95 4.50 17.56 19.29
C PRO A 95 5.93 17.85 19.74
N THR A 96 6.17 17.79 21.05
CA THR A 96 7.53 17.70 21.58
C THR A 96 8.04 16.26 21.50
N TYR A 97 9.35 16.07 21.61
CA TYR A 97 9.94 14.73 21.65
C TYR A 97 9.41 13.93 22.85
N ASP A 98 9.35 14.55 24.04
CA ASP A 98 8.85 13.90 25.26
C ASP A 98 7.40 13.42 25.10
N GLN A 99 6.55 14.21 24.44
CA GLN A 99 5.16 13.82 24.15
C GLN A 99 5.10 12.64 23.17
N LEU A 100 5.96 12.63 22.15
CA LEU A 100 6.03 11.53 21.19
C LEU A 100 6.54 10.24 21.86
N GLU A 101 7.55 10.36 22.72
CA GLU A 101 8.12 9.24 23.47
C GLU A 101 7.11 8.69 24.49
N ALA A 102 6.41 9.57 25.22
CA ALA A 102 5.32 9.16 26.12
C ALA A 102 4.22 8.42 25.34
N TYR A 103 3.75 8.98 24.22
CA TYR A 103 2.76 8.35 23.36
C TYR A 103 3.21 6.96 22.90
N ALA A 104 4.46 6.83 22.43
CA ALA A 104 4.99 5.55 21.93
C ALA A 104 5.12 4.49 23.04
N ASN A 105 5.36 4.90 24.28
CA ASN A 105 5.49 3.98 25.42
C ASN A 105 4.14 3.59 26.03
N GLU A 106 3.19 4.52 26.05
CA GLU A 106 1.87 4.33 26.66
C GLU A 106 0.86 3.67 25.72
N THR A 107 0.98 3.91 24.41
CA THR A 107 0.01 3.47 23.41
C THR A 107 0.50 2.23 22.70
N LYS A 108 -0.23 1.13 22.84
CA LYS A 108 0.04 -0.09 22.05
C LYS A 108 -0.63 0.03 20.69
N PRO A 109 0.09 -0.16 19.57
CA PRO A 109 -0.51 -0.13 18.24
C PRO A 109 -1.53 -1.26 18.07
N LYS A 110 -2.63 -0.95 17.38
CA LYS A 110 -3.70 -1.92 17.08
C LYS A 110 -3.28 -2.74 15.86
N VAL A 111 -2.44 -3.74 16.09
CA VAL A 111 -1.92 -4.56 15.00
C VAL A 111 -3.01 -5.43 14.40
N THR A 112 -3.10 -5.47 13.07
CA THR A 112 -4.00 -6.34 12.32
C THR A 112 -3.47 -7.77 12.35
N PHE A 113 -3.70 -8.48 13.46
CA PHE A 113 -3.52 -9.93 13.49
C PHE A 113 -4.83 -10.62 13.15
N VAL A 114 -4.87 -11.28 11.99
CA VAL A 114 -5.79 -12.39 11.78
C VAL A 114 -5.11 -13.62 12.39
N PRO A 115 -5.68 -14.27 13.42
CA PRO A 115 -5.10 -15.49 13.94
C PRO A 115 -5.02 -16.52 12.82
N LEU A 116 -3.80 -16.94 12.48
CA LEU A 116 -3.57 -18.04 11.54
C LEU A 116 -3.89 -19.36 12.24
N GLU A 117 -5.15 -19.62 12.55
CA GLU A 117 -5.56 -20.97 12.91
C GLU A 117 -5.47 -21.84 11.65
N GLY A 118 -4.56 -22.82 11.67
CA GLY A 118 -4.54 -23.93 10.71
C GLY A 118 -3.82 -23.71 9.36
N THR A 119 -3.14 -22.59 9.12
CA THR A 119 -2.41 -22.41 7.85
C THR A 119 -0.96 -22.87 7.99
N SER A 120 -0.68 -24.11 7.55
CA SER A 120 0.68 -24.62 7.41
C SER A 120 1.38 -23.84 6.30
N ILE A 121 2.28 -22.93 6.68
CA ILE A 121 3.21 -22.30 5.73
C ILE A 121 4.28 -23.35 5.42
N ARG A 122 4.03 -24.17 4.41
CA ARG A 122 5.03 -25.02 3.75
C ARG A 122 5.54 -24.34 2.50
#